data_AF-A0AA39SFX4-F1
#
_entry.id   AF-A0AA39SFX4-F1
#
_cell.length_a   1.000
_cell.length_b   1.000
_cell.length_c   1.000
_cell.angle_alpha   90.00
_cell.angle_beta   90.00
_cell.angle_gamma   90.00
#
_symmetry.space_group_name_H-M   'P 1'
#
loop_
_entity.id
_entity.type
_entity.pdbx_description
1 polymer ?
#
loop_
_entity_poly.entity_id
_entity_poly.type
_entity_poly.pdbx_seq_one_letter_code
_entity_poly.pdbx_strand_id
1 'polypeptide(L)'
;MGCSSGPNALIPSWEAAEALHMAARKQNRKPPALQVFLNDLTGNDFNTIFKSLPSFHQKLKKLGKDHHDHDHESVSCFIAAVPGSFHGRLFPPSFLHFVFSSFSLHWLSQAPDELVSESGVPLNKENIYPAKTSPPGVHKAYLEQFEKDFTRFLKLRSEELIPGG
;
A
#
# COMPACT_ATOMS: atom_id res chain seq x y z
N MET A 1 0.14 -0.46 0.96
CA MET A 1 0.00 0.87 1.57
C MET A 1 -0.70 1.78 0.59
N GLY A 2 -1.84 2.34 1.03
CA GLY A 2 -2.85 2.96 0.18
C GLY A 2 -3.72 1.91 -0.53
N CYS A 3 -4.55 1.19 0.23
CA CYS A 3 -5.40 0.13 -0.32
C CYS A 3 -6.72 0.64 -0.92
N SER A 4 -7.15 1.86 -0.56
CA SER A 4 -8.48 2.39 -0.83
C SER A 4 -9.59 1.43 -0.35
N SER A 5 -10.79 1.50 -0.93
CA SER A 5 -11.96 0.68 -0.58
C SER A 5 -12.55 -0.08 -1.77
N GLY A 6 -12.03 0.16 -2.97
CA GLY A 6 -12.55 -0.43 -4.19
C GLY A 6 -12.26 -1.93 -4.33
N PRO A 7 -12.79 -2.58 -5.38
CA PRO A 7 -12.58 -4.01 -5.64
C PRO A 7 -11.10 -4.37 -5.82
N ASN A 8 -10.26 -3.38 -6.16
CA ASN A 8 -8.82 -3.56 -6.36
C ASN A 8 -8.05 -3.77 -5.04
N ALA A 9 -8.62 -3.42 -3.88
CA ALA A 9 -7.93 -3.44 -2.60
C ALA A 9 -7.38 -4.83 -2.22
N LEU A 10 -8.07 -5.91 -2.63
CA LEU A 10 -7.70 -7.29 -2.32
C LEU A 10 -6.91 -7.98 -3.44
N ILE A 11 -6.78 -7.37 -4.62
CA ILE A 11 -6.05 -7.97 -5.75
C ILE A 11 -4.59 -8.26 -5.37
N PRO A 12 -3.81 -7.33 -4.79
CA PRO A 12 -2.43 -7.64 -4.39
C PRO A 12 -2.33 -8.78 -3.37
N SER A 13 -3.36 -8.96 -2.54
CA SER A 13 -3.43 -10.03 -1.55
C SER A 13 -3.67 -11.39 -2.21
N TRP A 14 -4.51 -11.40 -3.25
CA TRP A 14 -4.73 -12.59 -4.10
C TRP A 14 -3.43 -12.99 -4.82
N GLU A 15 -2.81 -12.04 -5.52
CA GLU A 15 -1.57 -12.29 -6.29
C GLU A 15 -0.45 -12.82 -5.39
N ALA A 16 -0.29 -12.26 -4.18
CA ALA A 16 0.69 -12.74 -3.22
C ALA A 16 0.38 -14.17 -2.74
N ALA A 17 -0.89 -14.48 -2.47
CA ALA A 17 -1.29 -15.83 -2.09
C ALA A 17 -1.05 -16.84 -3.22
N GLU A 18 -1.39 -16.48 -4.46
CA GLU A 18 -1.15 -17.31 -5.64
C GLU A 18 0.34 -17.55 -5.87
N ALA A 19 1.16 -16.51 -5.80
CA ALA A 19 2.62 -16.62 -5.93
C ALA A 19 3.21 -17.55 -4.85
N LEU A 20 2.78 -17.42 -3.59
CA LEU A 20 3.21 -18.29 -2.48
C LEU A 20 2.81 -19.75 -2.70
N HIS A 21 1.57 -19.98 -3.13
CA HIS A 21 1.07 -21.32 -3.46
C HIS A 21 1.95 -21.99 -4.53
N MET A 22 2.19 -21.27 -5.63
CA MET A 22 2.99 -21.76 -6.75
C MET A 22 4.45 -22.00 -6.36
N ALA A 23 5.05 -21.11 -5.56
CA ALA A 23 6.41 -21.27 -5.06
C ALA A 23 6.54 -22.49 -4.13
N ALA A 24 5.59 -22.68 -3.21
CA ALA A 24 5.59 -23.80 -2.28
C ALA A 24 5.46 -25.14 -3.02
N ARG A 25 4.56 -25.22 -4.01
CA ARG A 25 4.41 -26.39 -4.88
C ARG A 25 5.68 -26.74 -5.64
N LYS A 26 6.34 -25.76 -6.26
CA LYS A 26 7.63 -25.97 -6.95
C LYS A 26 8.71 -26.53 -6.02
N GLN A 27 8.64 -26.23 -4.73
CA GLN A 27 9.57 -26.72 -3.72
C GLN A 27 9.10 -28.00 -3.01
N ASN A 28 7.95 -28.55 -3.40
CA ASN A 28 7.28 -29.67 -2.74
C ASN A 28 7.11 -29.45 -1.22
N ARG A 29 6.67 -28.24 -0.85
CA ARG A 29 6.46 -27.80 0.52
C ARG A 29 5.03 -27.34 0.73
N LYS A 30 4.57 -27.40 1.98
CA LYS A 30 3.33 -26.76 2.41
C LYS A 30 3.49 -25.23 2.32
N PRO A 31 2.52 -24.49 1.75
CA PRO A 31 2.61 -23.04 1.72
C PRO A 31 2.59 -22.45 3.13
N PRO A 32 3.39 -21.40 3.41
CA PRO A 32 3.32 -20.69 4.68
C PRO A 32 1.99 -19.93 4.81
N ALA A 33 1.62 -19.59 6.04
CA ALA A 33 0.52 -18.66 6.28
C ALA A 33 0.89 -17.25 5.79
N LEU A 34 -0.05 -16.59 5.11
CA LEU A 34 0.07 -15.22 4.65
C LEU A 34 -0.72 -14.30 5.59
N GLN A 35 -0.04 -13.36 6.23
CA GLN A 35 -0.67 -12.26 6.95
C GLN A 35 -0.57 -10.99 6.10
N VAL A 36 -1.71 -10.40 5.77
CA VAL A 36 -1.79 -9.16 4.99
C VAL A 36 -2.31 -8.03 5.86
N PHE A 37 -1.69 -6.87 5.71
CA PHE A 37 -2.11 -5.62 6.33
C PHE A 37 -2.55 -4.62 5.26
N LEU A 38 -3.84 -4.32 5.22
CA LEU A 38 -4.43 -3.32 4.35
C LEU A 38 -4.33 -1.96 5.05
N ASN A 39 -3.39 -1.14 4.60
CA ASN A 39 -3.19 0.20 5.12
C ASN A 39 -3.81 1.26 4.21
N ASP A 40 -4.51 2.20 4.83
CA ASP A 40 -4.96 3.46 4.24
C ASP A 40 -5.19 4.50 5.36
N LEU A 41 -5.57 5.72 5.00
CA LEU A 41 -5.92 6.78 5.95
C LEU A 41 -7.10 6.40 6.84
N THR A 42 -7.21 7.04 8.00
CA THR A 42 -8.29 6.79 8.98
C THR A 42 -9.69 7.05 8.43
N GLY A 43 -9.81 7.92 7.42
CA GLY A 43 -11.08 8.19 6.72
C GLY A 43 -11.46 7.18 5.65
N ASN A 44 -10.63 6.17 5.36
CA ASN A 44 -10.92 5.16 4.35
C ASN A 44 -12.07 4.24 4.79
N ASP A 45 -12.89 3.80 3.84
CA ASP A 45 -13.99 2.88 4.12
C ASP A 45 -13.51 1.42 4.12
N PHE A 46 -12.88 1.00 5.22
CA PHE A 46 -12.50 -0.40 5.42
C PHE A 46 -13.69 -1.35 5.49
N ASN A 47 -14.89 -0.86 5.85
CA ASN A 47 -16.07 -1.71 5.98
C ASN A 47 -16.49 -2.31 4.63
N THR A 48 -16.36 -1.54 3.54
CA THR A 48 -16.59 -2.05 2.19
C THR A 48 -15.64 -3.20 1.82
N ILE A 49 -14.37 -3.10 2.23
CA ILE A 49 -13.41 -4.20 2.05
C ILE A 49 -13.81 -5.42 2.88
N PHE A 50 -14.15 -5.21 4.17
CA PHE A 50 -14.52 -6.29 5.08
C PHE A 50 -15.75 -7.07 4.62
N LYS A 51 -16.75 -6.38 4.06
CA LYS A 51 -17.92 -7.02 3.42
C LYS A 51 -17.55 -7.92 2.24
N SER A 52 -16.41 -7.68 1.60
CA SER A 52 -15.91 -8.46 0.46
C SER A 52 -15.05 -9.66 0.87
N LEU A 53 -14.58 -9.73 2.12
CA LEU A 53 -13.71 -10.82 2.60
C LEU A 53 -14.33 -12.23 2.46
N PRO A 54 -15.62 -12.48 2.76
CA PRO A 54 -16.19 -13.82 2.62
C PRO A 54 -16.05 -14.39 1.20
N SER A 55 -16.30 -13.57 0.16
CA SER A 55 -16.17 -14.01 -1.23
C SER A 55 -14.70 -14.19 -1.63
N PHE A 56 -13.81 -13.34 -1.13
CA PHE A 56 -12.36 -13.48 -1.30
C PHE A 56 -11.83 -14.79 -0.70
N HIS A 57 -12.18 -15.11 0.55
CA HIS A 57 -11.77 -16.37 1.19
C HIS A 57 -12.36 -17.61 0.51
N GLN A 58 -13.56 -17.53 -0.05
CA GLN A 58 -14.12 -18.61 -0.88
C GLN A 58 -13.30 -18.84 -2.15
N LYS A 59 -12.83 -17.77 -2.82
CA LYS A 59 -11.94 -17.88 -3.98
C LYS A 59 -10.60 -18.52 -3.58
N LEU A 60 -10.00 -18.11 -2.46
CA LEU A 60 -8.73 -18.68 -1.98
C LEU A 60 -8.82 -20.18 -1.69
N LYS A 61 -9.95 -20.64 -1.14
CA LYS A 61 -10.18 -22.09 -0.91
C LYS A 61 -10.22 -22.89 -2.21
N LYS A 62 -10.56 -22.29 -3.35
CA LYS A 62 -10.60 -22.95 -4.66
C LYS A 62 -9.21 -23.07 -5.29
N LEU A 63 -8.32 -22.11 -5.02
CA LEU A 63 -6.93 -22.12 -5.51
C LEU A 63 -6.18 -23.44 -5.20
N GLY A 64 -6.46 -24.07 -4.06
CA GLY A 64 -5.87 -25.38 -3.70
C GLY A 64 -6.52 -26.59 -4.39
N LYS A 65 -7.76 -26.46 -4.89
CA LYS A 65 -8.59 -27.57 -5.39
C LYS A 65 -8.60 -27.73 -6.91
N ASP A 66 -8.19 -26.70 -7.66
CA ASP A 66 -8.30 -26.69 -9.12
C ASP A 66 -7.25 -27.57 -9.84
N HIS A 67 -6.39 -28.25 -9.09
CA HIS A 67 -5.40 -29.17 -9.65
C HIS A 67 -5.67 -30.58 -9.11
N HIS A 68 -5.62 -31.59 -9.99
CA HIS A 68 -5.88 -33.02 -9.77
C HIS A 68 -5.02 -33.71 -8.68
N ASP A 69 -4.37 -32.93 -7.83
CA ASP A 69 -3.50 -33.36 -6.76
C ASP A 69 -4.17 -32.99 -5.42
N HIS A 70 -4.88 -33.96 -4.84
CA HIS A 70 -5.71 -33.77 -3.64
C HIS A 70 -4.90 -33.51 -2.36
N ASP A 71 -3.56 -33.52 -2.43
CA ASP A 71 -2.67 -33.46 -1.27
C ASP A 71 -2.10 -32.06 -0.97
N HIS A 72 -2.35 -31.06 -1.83
CA HIS A 72 -1.82 -29.71 -1.61
C HIS A 72 -2.82 -28.77 -0.94
N GLU A 73 -2.59 -28.49 0.34
CA GLU A 73 -3.33 -27.49 1.12
C GLU A 73 -3.28 -26.09 0.48
N SER A 74 -4.40 -25.37 0.50
CA SER A 74 -4.49 -23.97 0.08
C SER A 74 -3.75 -23.04 1.04
N VAL A 75 -3.20 -21.93 0.54
CA VAL A 75 -2.61 -20.86 1.35
C VAL A 75 -3.63 -20.34 2.37
N SER A 76 -3.25 -20.36 3.66
CA SER A 76 -4.02 -19.71 4.71
C SER A 76 -3.72 -18.21 4.69
N CYS A 77 -4.72 -17.37 4.43
CA CYS A 77 -4.56 -15.92 4.30
C CYS A 77 -5.41 -15.16 5.33
N PHE A 78 -4.75 -14.34 6.13
CA PHE A 78 -5.33 -13.54 7.20
C PHE A 78 -5.20 -12.06 6.84
N ILE A 79 -6.32 -11.34 6.89
CA ILE A 79 -6.38 -9.92 6.51
C ILE A 79 -6.64 -9.08 7.76
N ALA A 80 -5.83 -8.05 7.96
CA ALA A 80 -6.05 -7.01 8.97
C ALA A 80 -6.03 -5.62 8.30
N ALA A 81 -6.75 -4.66 8.88
CA ALA A 81 -6.65 -3.26 8.46
C ALA A 81 -5.71 -2.48 9.39
N VAL A 82 -4.98 -1.52 8.83
CA VAL A 82 -4.06 -0.65 9.57
C VAL A 82 -4.34 0.80 9.18
N PRO A 83 -5.23 1.49 9.92
CA PRO A 83 -5.56 2.88 9.63
C PRO A 83 -4.40 3.80 10.03
N GLY A 84 -4.00 4.70 9.13
CA GLY A 84 -2.94 5.67 9.37
C GLY A 84 -2.21 6.08 8.10
N SER A 85 -1.57 7.25 8.14
CA SER A 85 -0.74 7.72 7.02
C SER A 85 0.51 6.86 6.87
N PHE A 86 0.80 6.42 5.65
CA PHE A 86 2.07 5.73 5.35
C PHE A 86 3.29 6.66 5.39
N HIS A 87 3.09 7.98 5.52
CA HIS A 87 4.17 8.92 5.87
C HIS A 87 4.51 8.88 7.37
N GLY A 88 3.79 8.09 8.17
CA GLY A 88 4.08 7.76 9.56
C GLY A 88 4.55 6.30 9.75
N ARG A 89 4.98 5.99 10.98
CA ARG A 89 5.20 4.61 11.42
C ARG A 89 3.86 3.91 11.55
N LEU A 90 3.77 2.69 11.04
CA LEU A 90 2.57 1.86 11.07
C LEU A 90 2.84 0.52 11.75
N PHE A 91 4.09 0.05 11.75
CA PHE A 91 4.46 -1.27 12.26
C PHE A 91 5.66 -1.20 13.21
N PRO A 92 5.82 -2.21 14.09
CA PRO A 92 7.05 -2.41 14.84
C PRO A 92 8.27 -2.57 13.91
N PRO A 93 9.50 -2.30 14.40
CA PRO A 93 10.71 -2.57 13.65
C PRO A 93 10.82 -4.04 13.23
N SER A 94 11.35 -4.30 12.04
CA SER A 94 11.61 -5.66 11.51
C SER A 94 10.41 -6.62 11.65
N PHE A 95 9.24 -6.14 11.21
CA PHE A 95 7.98 -6.86 11.31
C PHE A 95 7.45 -7.33 9.94
N LEU A 96 7.67 -6.53 8.90
CA LEU A 96 7.16 -6.81 7.56
C LEU A 96 8.19 -7.57 6.72
N HIS A 97 7.71 -8.55 5.95
CA HIS A 97 8.52 -9.28 4.98
C HIS A 97 8.51 -8.64 3.60
N PHE A 98 7.44 -7.92 3.27
CA PHE A 98 7.22 -7.32 1.96
C PHE A 98 6.26 -6.14 2.09
N VAL A 99 6.50 -5.08 1.32
CA VAL A 99 5.64 -3.90 1.25
C VAL A 99 5.24 -3.66 -0.20
N PHE A 100 3.93 -3.55 -0.44
CA PHE A 100 3.37 -3.19 -1.74
C PHE A 100 2.67 -1.83 -1.66
N SER A 101 2.87 -0.99 -2.66
CA SER A 101 2.10 0.25 -2.86
C SER A 101 1.88 0.48 -4.34
N SER A 102 0.67 0.87 -4.72
CA SER A 102 0.31 1.21 -6.09
C SER A 102 -0.53 2.48 -6.10
N PHE A 103 -0.22 3.42 -6.99
CA PHE A 103 -0.94 4.69 -7.16
C PHE A 103 -1.23 5.46 -5.85
N SER A 104 -0.31 5.41 -4.88
CA SER A 104 -0.51 6.04 -3.57
C SER A 104 0.61 7.02 -3.20
N LEU A 105 1.87 6.70 -3.53
CA LEU A 105 3.04 7.50 -3.13
C LEU A 105 3.12 8.89 -3.80
N HIS A 106 2.30 9.14 -4.82
CA HIS A 106 2.20 10.47 -5.44
C HIS A 106 1.37 11.45 -4.59
N TRP A 107 0.60 10.97 -3.62
CA TRP A 107 -0.11 11.82 -2.67
C TRP A 107 0.86 12.37 -1.62
N LEU A 108 1.05 13.67 -1.65
CA LEU A 108 1.83 14.40 -0.65
C LEU A 108 1.14 14.35 0.72
N SER A 109 1.93 14.42 1.78
CA SER A 109 1.43 14.47 3.16
C SER A 109 0.69 15.77 3.47
N GLN A 110 1.05 16.85 2.77
CA GLN A 110 0.47 18.17 2.85
C GLN A 110 0.71 18.94 1.54
N ALA A 111 -0.01 20.05 1.35
CA ALA A 111 0.38 21.02 0.33
C ALA A 111 1.76 21.61 0.69
N PRO A 112 2.66 21.87 -0.28
CA PRO A 112 3.93 22.53 0.00
C PRO A 112 3.72 23.90 0.67
N ASP A 113 4.46 24.16 1.74
CA ASP A 113 4.32 25.38 2.54
C ASP A 113 4.72 26.63 1.74
N GLU A 114 5.65 26.45 0.80
CA GLU A 114 6.20 27.49 -0.08
C GLU A 114 5.21 27.94 -1.17
N LEU A 115 3.99 27.38 -1.23
CA LEU A 115 2.96 27.83 -2.18
C LEU A 115 2.27 29.13 -1.77
N VAL A 116 2.54 29.64 -0.57
CA VAL A 116 2.02 30.91 -0.05
C VAL A 116 3.22 31.80 0.31
N SER A 117 3.22 33.05 -0.13
CA SER A 117 4.25 34.02 0.27
C SER A 117 4.17 34.32 1.78
N GLU A 118 5.23 34.89 2.35
CA GLU A 118 5.23 35.38 3.74
C GLU A 118 4.07 36.36 4.04
N SER A 119 3.59 37.06 3.02
CA SER A 119 2.44 37.97 3.07
C SER A 119 1.07 37.30 2.86
N GLY A 120 1.02 35.96 2.79
CA GLY A 120 -0.23 35.21 2.64
C GLY A 120 -0.75 35.13 1.20
N VAL A 121 0.03 35.52 0.19
CA VAL A 121 -0.41 35.56 -1.21
C VAL A 121 -0.11 34.21 -1.88
N PRO A 122 -1.11 33.53 -2.47
CA PRO A 122 -0.88 32.30 -3.22
C PRO A 122 0.06 32.53 -4.41
N LEU A 123 1.09 31.70 -4.53
CA LEU A 123 2.05 31.75 -5.64
C LEU A 123 1.52 31.05 -6.90
N ASN A 124 0.69 30.01 -6.74
CA ASN A 124 0.09 29.27 -7.87
C ASN A 124 -1.30 29.81 -8.24
N LYS A 125 -1.38 31.09 -8.61
CA LYS A 125 -2.66 31.71 -8.97
C LYS A 125 -3.33 30.93 -10.10
N GLU A 126 -4.65 30.79 -10.00
CA GLU A 126 -5.53 30.14 -10.99
C GLU A 126 -5.29 28.64 -11.23
N ASN A 127 -4.37 28.00 -10.50
CA ASN A 127 -4.07 26.58 -10.63
C ASN A 127 -4.09 25.89 -9.26
N ILE A 128 -4.57 24.64 -9.22
CA ILE A 128 -4.61 23.81 -8.00
C ILE A 128 -3.45 22.80 -7.91
N TYR A 129 -2.62 22.73 -8.96
CA TYR A 129 -1.46 21.83 -9.11
C TYR A 129 -0.43 22.49 -10.04
N PRO A 130 0.84 22.05 -10.12
CA PRO A 130 1.78 22.57 -11.10
C PRO A 130 1.24 22.45 -12.52
N ALA A 131 1.21 23.57 -13.22
CA ALA A 131 0.73 23.71 -14.57
C ALA A 131 1.78 24.45 -15.42
N LYS A 132 1.53 24.53 -16.74
CA LYS A 132 2.40 25.27 -17.67
C LYS A 132 2.48 26.77 -17.34
N THR A 133 1.44 27.33 -16.74
CA THR A 133 1.36 28.73 -16.32
C THR A 133 1.90 28.97 -14.91
N SER A 134 2.25 27.91 -14.17
CA SER A 134 2.77 28.03 -12.81
C SER A 134 4.20 28.59 -12.81
N PRO A 135 4.53 29.52 -11.90
CA PRO A 135 5.90 30.00 -11.71
C PRO A 135 6.88 28.85 -11.38
N PRO A 136 8.17 28.97 -11.73
CA PRO A 136 9.17 27.94 -11.42
C PRO A 136 9.24 27.53 -9.94
N GLY A 137 9.00 28.48 -9.03
CA GLY A 137 8.96 28.23 -7.59
C GLY A 137 7.89 27.21 -7.17
N VAL A 138 6.76 27.13 -7.91
CA VAL A 138 5.70 26.14 -7.64
C VAL A 138 6.20 24.73 -7.94
N HIS A 139 6.83 24.52 -9.10
CA HIS A 139 7.38 23.20 -9.46
C HIS A 139 8.44 22.74 -8.47
N LYS A 140 9.32 23.67 -8.06
CA LYS A 140 10.34 23.41 -7.05
C LYS A 140 9.73 23.01 -5.70
N ALA A 141 8.73 23.75 -5.21
CA ALA A 141 8.06 23.46 -3.94
C ALA A 141 7.40 22.06 -3.93
N TYR A 142 6.71 21.68 -5.01
CA TYR A 142 6.12 20.34 -5.12
C TYR A 142 7.20 19.24 -5.16
N LEU A 143 8.31 19.46 -5.86
CA LEU A 143 9.42 18.51 -5.88
C LEU A 143 10.04 18.35 -4.49
N GLU A 144 10.33 19.44 -3.78
CA GLU A 144 10.92 19.41 -2.44
C GLU A 144 10.00 18.70 -1.44
N GLN A 145 8.68 18.96 -1.50
CA GLN A 145 7.70 18.28 -0.67
C GLN A 145 7.61 16.78 -1.01
N PHE A 146 7.64 16.41 -2.30
CA PHE A 146 7.66 15.01 -2.72
C PHE A 146 8.93 14.30 -2.23
N GLU A 147 10.10 14.92 -2.38
CA GLU A 147 11.38 14.34 -1.93
C GLU A 147 11.38 14.13 -0.42
N LYS A 148 10.90 15.11 0.36
CA LYS A 148 10.73 15.01 1.81
C LYS A 148 9.82 13.85 2.20
N ASP A 149 8.64 13.76 1.57
CA ASP A 149 7.64 12.73 1.85
C ASP A 149 8.10 11.34 1.43
N PHE A 150 8.64 11.20 0.23
CA PHE A 150 9.11 9.93 -0.30
C PHE A 150 10.34 9.42 0.46
N THR A 151 11.29 10.29 0.81
CA THR A 151 12.43 9.93 1.66
C THR A 151 11.97 9.47 3.04
N ARG A 152 11.00 10.17 3.63
CA ARG A 152 10.41 9.77 4.91
C ARG A 152 9.73 8.41 4.81
N PHE A 153 8.94 8.17 3.76
CA PHE A 153 8.34 6.87 3.50
C PHE A 153 9.40 5.78 3.43
N LEU A 154 10.44 5.93 2.61
CA LEU A 154 11.51 4.94 2.44
C LEU A 154 12.23 4.64 3.76
N LYS A 155 12.57 5.67 4.55
CA LYS A 155 13.21 5.51 5.86
C LYS A 155 12.33 4.72 6.84
N LEU A 156 11.05 5.04 6.92
CA LEU A 156 10.15 4.35 7.85
C LEU A 156 9.91 2.90 7.42
N ARG A 157 9.83 2.65 6.12
CA ARG A 157 9.69 1.29 5.58
C ARG A 157 10.95 0.45 5.78
N SER A 158 12.14 1.03 5.66
CA SER A 158 13.38 0.28 5.92
C SER A 158 13.53 -0.13 7.39
N GLU A 159 12.99 0.66 8.33
CA GLU A 159 12.94 0.29 9.74
C GLU A 159 11.93 -0.84 10.03
N GLU A 160 10.81 -0.86 9.31
CA GLU A 160 9.71 -1.83 9.50
C GLU A 160 9.93 -3.16 8.78
N LEU A 161 10.74 -3.16 7.71
CA LEU A 161 11.12 -4.37 6.99
C LEU A 161 12.15 -5.20 7.78
N ILE A 162 12.04 -6.52 7.66
CA ILE A 162 13.09 -7.43 8.12
C ILE A 162 14.33 -7.32 7.22
N PRO A 163 15.53 -7.73 7.69
CA PRO A 163 16.66 -7.93 6.81
C PRO A 163 16.34 -8.89 5.66
N GLY A 164 16.56 -8.47 4.41
CA GLY A 164 16.26 -9.25 3.21
C GLY A 164 14.84 -9.13 2.67
N GLY A 165 14.01 -8.26 3.26
CA GLY A 165 12.71 -7.86 2.72
C GLY A 165 12.77 -6.69 1.73
#